data_AF-A0A6B3F5U1-F1
#
_entry.id   AF-A0A6B3F5U1-F1
#
_cell.length_a   1.000
_cell.length_b   1.000
_cell.length_c   1.000
_cell.angle_alpha   90.00
_cell.angle_beta   90.00
_cell.angle_gamma   90.00
#
_symmetry.space_group_name_H-M   'P 1'
#
loop_
_entity.id
_entity.type
_entity.pdbx_description
1 polymer ?
#
loop_
_entity_poly.entity_id
_entity_poly.type
_entity_poly.pdbx_seq_one_letter_code
_entity_poly.pdbx_strand_id
1 'polypeptide(L)'
;MPQTADDLDAVAVRTWCSLALDALGREREAIDAINVYPVADADTGTNLYLTAESAAAAVEAVFAAHETGTCAPSTADTVRAMAHGALIGARGNSGTILAQLLRGMAGVLAEEPGDRTGAERLRLALTRAAASAREAVAHPVEGTVLTVATAAAEAAGRTEAGAGAG
;
A
#
# COMPACT_ATOMS: atom_id res chain seq x y z
N MET A 1 -21.81 10.61 -8.89
CA MET A 1 -21.98 11.30 -7.59
C MET A 1 -20.64 11.87 -7.18
N PRO A 2 -20.56 13.01 -6.47
CA PRO A 2 -19.28 13.45 -5.92
C PRO A 2 -18.78 12.37 -4.95
N GLN A 3 -17.52 11.98 -5.09
CA GLN A 3 -16.87 11.06 -4.18
C GLN A 3 -16.80 11.72 -2.81
N THR A 4 -17.47 11.15 -1.82
CA THR A 4 -17.34 11.56 -0.43
C THR A 4 -15.90 11.27 0.00
N ALA A 5 -15.26 12.21 0.70
CA ALA A 5 -13.85 12.11 1.10
C ALA A 5 -13.52 10.87 1.97
N ASP A 6 -14.55 10.19 2.47
CA ASP A 6 -14.46 9.05 3.37
C ASP A 6 -14.51 7.67 2.67
N ASP A 7 -14.74 7.61 1.36
CA ASP A 7 -14.88 6.32 0.67
C ASP A 7 -13.55 5.80 0.11
N LEU A 8 -13.10 4.69 0.70
CA LEU A 8 -11.96 3.91 0.22
C LEU A 8 -12.40 2.99 -0.93
N ASP A 9 -12.70 3.60 -2.07
CA ASP A 9 -13.22 2.94 -3.27
C ASP A 9 -12.14 2.61 -4.32
N ALA A 10 -12.54 1.98 -5.43
CA ALA A 10 -11.62 1.62 -6.51
C ALA A 10 -10.87 2.83 -7.11
N VAL A 11 -11.52 4.00 -7.22
CA VAL A 11 -10.91 5.21 -7.77
C VAL A 11 -9.88 5.78 -6.80
N ALA A 12 -10.18 5.76 -5.49
CA ALA A 12 -9.24 6.14 -4.45
C ALA A 12 -7.98 5.26 -4.48
N VAL A 13 -8.14 3.94 -4.66
CA VAL A 13 -7.01 3.00 -4.77
C VAL A 13 -6.18 3.29 -6.03
N ARG A 14 -6.81 3.49 -7.19
CA ARG A 14 -6.11 3.86 -8.43
C ARG A 14 -5.32 5.17 -8.28
N THR A 15 -5.95 6.18 -7.71
CA THR A 15 -5.33 7.49 -7.46
C THR A 15 -4.14 7.34 -6.51
N TRP A 16 -4.30 6.58 -5.42
CA TRP A 16 -3.22 6.33 -4.47
C TRP A 16 -2.02 5.63 -5.12
N CYS A 17 -2.27 4.60 -5.96
CA CYS A 17 -1.20 3.92 -6.70
C CYS A 17 -0.41 4.89 -7.59
N SER A 18 -1.11 5.77 -8.33
CA SER A 18 -0.47 6.77 -9.18
C SER A 18 0.38 7.75 -8.36
N LEU A 19 -0.17 8.29 -7.28
CA LEU A 19 0.54 9.25 -6.42
C LEU A 19 1.74 8.62 -5.72
N ALA A 20 1.62 7.37 -5.27
CA ALA A 20 2.70 6.63 -4.64
C ALA A 20 3.83 6.33 -5.64
N LEU A 21 3.48 5.94 -6.88
CA LEU A 21 4.46 5.70 -7.94
C LEU A 21 5.23 6.99 -8.29
N ASP A 22 4.53 8.11 -8.46
CA ASP A 22 5.15 9.41 -8.73
C ASP A 22 6.07 9.85 -7.59
N ALA A 23 5.64 9.66 -6.34
CA ALA A 23 6.47 9.97 -5.17
C ALA A 23 7.72 9.09 -5.11
N LEU A 24 7.59 7.78 -5.30
CA LEU A 24 8.75 6.88 -5.35
C LEU A 24 9.68 7.19 -6.52
N GLY A 25 9.16 7.61 -7.66
CA GLY A 25 9.96 8.02 -8.81
C GLY A 25 10.83 9.24 -8.50
N ARG A 26 10.26 10.25 -7.83
CA ARG A 26 10.99 11.46 -7.42
C ARG A 26 12.04 11.20 -6.34
N GLU A 27 11.74 10.34 -5.36
CA GLU A 27 12.62 10.08 -4.22
C GLU A 27 13.59 8.90 -4.45
N ARG A 28 13.49 8.21 -5.59
CA ARG A 28 14.24 6.98 -5.90
C ARG A 28 15.73 7.10 -5.60
N GLU A 29 16.39 8.10 -6.20
CA GLU A 29 17.83 8.31 -6.06
C GLU A 29 18.23 8.67 -4.62
N ALA A 30 17.40 9.45 -3.93
CA ALA A 30 17.63 9.81 -2.53
C ALA A 30 17.53 8.59 -1.61
N ILE A 31 16.55 7.72 -1.85
CA ILE A 31 16.40 6.46 -1.10
C ILE A 31 17.57 5.52 -1.39
N ASP A 32 17.99 5.40 -2.66
CA ASP A 32 19.17 4.60 -3.05
C ASP A 32 20.44 5.11 -2.35
N ALA A 33 20.57 6.43 -2.15
CA ALA A 33 21.72 7.07 -1.51
C ALA A 33 21.77 6.95 0.03
N ILE A 34 20.64 6.73 0.71
CA ILE A 34 20.59 6.56 2.18
C ILE A 34 21.06 5.16 2.61
N ASN A 35 21.06 4.18 1.70
CA ASN A 35 21.58 2.85 1.98
C ASN A 35 23.12 2.91 2.08
N VAL A 36 23.71 3.05 3.28
CA VAL A 36 25.19 3.25 3.43
C VAL A 36 25.88 2.29 4.42
N TYR A 37 25.34 1.12 4.79
CA TYR A 37 26.15 0.17 5.61
C TYR A 37 25.75 -1.32 5.51
N PRO A 38 26.69 -2.30 5.41
CA PRO A 38 28.12 -2.20 5.09
C PRO A 38 28.47 -2.43 3.60
N VAL A 39 27.53 -2.94 2.79
CA VAL A 39 27.61 -2.99 1.32
C VAL A 39 26.25 -2.59 0.81
N ALA A 40 26.17 -1.39 0.23
CA ALA A 40 24.93 -0.87 -0.30
C ALA A 40 24.78 -1.32 -1.74
N ASP A 41 23.82 -2.20 -2.00
CA ASP A 41 23.42 -2.56 -3.36
C ASP A 41 22.81 -1.35 -4.11
N ALA A 42 22.65 -0.20 -3.42
CA ALA A 42 22.21 1.10 -3.94
C ALA A 42 20.94 1.01 -4.82
N ASP A 43 20.06 0.07 -4.48
CA ASP A 43 18.92 -0.33 -5.29
C ASP A 43 17.59 -0.31 -4.50
N THR A 44 17.58 0.17 -3.25
CA THR A 44 16.37 0.16 -2.42
C THR A 44 15.24 0.98 -3.01
N GLY A 45 15.49 2.23 -3.38
CA GLY A 45 14.55 3.11 -4.07
C GLY A 45 14.16 2.53 -5.43
N THR A 46 15.13 2.01 -6.19
CA THR A 46 14.88 1.33 -7.47
C THR A 46 13.92 0.14 -7.30
N ASN A 47 14.14 -0.70 -6.31
CA ASN A 47 13.34 -1.88 -6.02
C ASN A 47 11.91 -1.51 -5.58
N LEU A 48 11.76 -0.46 -4.76
CA LEU A 48 10.45 0.06 -4.35
C LEU A 48 9.68 0.62 -5.55
N TYR A 49 10.33 1.45 -6.38
CA TYR A 49 9.72 2.04 -7.58
C TYR A 49 9.20 0.96 -8.54
N LEU A 50 10.04 -0.01 -8.92
CA LEU A 50 9.64 -1.06 -9.86
C LEU A 50 8.53 -1.96 -9.32
N THR A 51 8.51 -2.19 -8.00
CA THR A 51 7.44 -2.94 -7.34
C THR A 51 6.12 -2.16 -7.38
N ALA A 52 6.16 -0.86 -7.08
CA ALA A 52 4.99 0.01 -7.15
C ALA A 52 4.48 0.21 -8.58
N GLU A 53 5.38 0.28 -9.57
CA GLU A 53 5.04 0.38 -10.99
C GLU A 53 4.23 -0.85 -11.44
N SER A 54 4.68 -2.05 -11.05
CA SER A 54 3.95 -3.29 -11.33
C SER A 54 2.58 -3.34 -10.64
N ALA A 55 2.47 -2.81 -9.41
CA ALA A 55 1.20 -2.71 -8.70
C ALA A 55 0.23 -1.74 -9.41
N ALA A 56 0.72 -0.56 -9.81
CA ALA A 56 -0.06 0.43 -10.53
C ALA A 56 -0.51 -0.11 -11.90
N ALA A 57 0.37 -0.75 -12.65
CA ALA A 57 0.03 -1.36 -13.93
C ALA A 57 -1.07 -2.43 -13.81
N ALA A 58 -1.06 -3.24 -12.74
CA ALA A 58 -2.11 -4.22 -12.49
C ALA A 58 -3.46 -3.56 -12.18
N VAL A 59 -3.47 -2.44 -11.45
CA VAL A 59 -4.68 -1.65 -11.20
C VAL A 59 -5.20 -1.03 -12.51
N GLU A 60 -4.33 -0.43 -13.31
CA GLU A 60 -4.70 0.14 -14.61
C GLU A 60 -5.31 -0.92 -15.55
N ALA A 61 -4.77 -2.14 -15.56
CA ALA A 61 -5.33 -3.23 -16.34
C ALA A 61 -6.78 -3.60 -15.94
N VAL A 62 -7.09 -3.55 -14.63
CA VAL A 62 -8.47 -3.76 -14.14
C VAL A 62 -9.40 -2.65 -14.63
N PHE A 63 -8.96 -1.39 -14.59
CA PHE A 63 -9.76 -0.26 -15.08
C PHE A 63 -9.96 -0.34 -16.60
N ALA A 64 -8.91 -0.61 -17.36
CA ALA A 64 -8.97 -0.77 -18.81
C ALA A 64 -9.97 -1.86 -19.23
N ALA A 65 -10.02 -2.97 -18.50
CA ALA A 65 -10.99 -4.04 -18.75
C ALA A 65 -12.46 -3.63 -18.52
N HIS A 66 -12.71 -2.53 -17.79
CA HIS A 66 -14.04 -1.99 -17.50
C HIS A 66 -14.37 -0.74 -18.34
N GLU A 67 -13.44 -0.20 -19.14
CA GLU A 67 -13.67 1.01 -19.96
C GLU A 67 -14.80 0.84 -20.98
N THR A 68 -15.00 -0.37 -21.49
CA THR A 68 -16.09 -0.70 -22.44
C THR A 68 -17.37 -1.16 -21.73
N GLY A 69 -17.35 -1.27 -20.41
CA GLY A 69 -18.47 -1.73 -19.59
C GLY A 69 -19.35 -0.57 -19.08
N THR A 70 -20.47 -0.91 -18.45
CA THR A 70 -21.39 0.06 -17.83
C THR A 70 -21.08 0.35 -16.37
N CYS A 71 -20.14 -0.39 -15.76
CA CYS A 71 -19.85 -0.34 -14.34
C CYS A 71 -18.34 -0.18 -14.11
N ALA A 72 -17.98 0.62 -13.10
CA ALA A 72 -16.61 0.72 -12.60
C ALA A 72 -16.17 -0.61 -11.93
N PRO A 73 -14.86 -0.92 -11.89
CA PRO A 73 -14.38 -2.09 -11.18
C PRO A 73 -14.70 -2.01 -9.69
N SER A 74 -14.89 -3.18 -9.06
CA SER A 74 -15.08 -3.24 -7.61
C SER A 74 -13.81 -2.83 -6.87
N THR A 75 -13.96 -2.26 -5.67
CA THR A 75 -12.81 -1.96 -4.78
C THR A 75 -12.03 -3.23 -4.48
N ALA A 76 -12.73 -4.34 -4.24
CA ALA A 76 -12.12 -5.61 -3.89
C ALA A 76 -11.22 -6.16 -5.01
N ASP A 77 -11.66 -6.09 -6.27
CA ASP A 77 -10.85 -6.52 -7.41
C ASP A 77 -9.66 -5.59 -7.63
N THR A 78 -9.86 -4.28 -7.41
CA THR A 78 -8.81 -3.27 -7.55
C THR A 78 -7.69 -3.47 -6.52
N VAL A 79 -8.01 -3.65 -5.24
CA VAL A 79 -6.98 -3.88 -4.19
C VAL A 79 -6.32 -5.25 -4.32
N ARG A 80 -7.04 -6.27 -4.79
CA ARG A 80 -6.46 -7.59 -5.10
C ARG A 80 -5.47 -7.48 -6.26
N ALA A 81 -5.81 -6.74 -7.31
CA ALA A 81 -4.92 -6.50 -8.43
C ALA A 81 -3.67 -5.72 -8.01
N MET A 82 -3.82 -4.67 -7.19
CA MET A 82 -2.70 -3.93 -6.60
C MET A 82 -1.73 -4.86 -5.86
N ALA A 83 -2.25 -5.66 -4.92
CA ALA A 83 -1.43 -6.61 -4.17
C ALA A 83 -0.78 -7.65 -5.08
N HIS A 84 -1.53 -8.23 -6.01
CA HIS A 84 -1.03 -9.22 -6.96
C HIS A 84 0.08 -8.64 -7.85
N GLY A 85 -0.12 -7.45 -8.43
CA GLY A 85 0.88 -6.76 -9.24
C GLY A 85 2.16 -6.47 -8.47
N ALA A 86 2.05 -6.02 -7.22
CA ALA A 86 3.22 -5.83 -6.36
C ALA A 86 3.97 -7.13 -6.09
N LEU A 87 3.27 -8.23 -5.85
CA LEU A 87 3.88 -9.54 -5.57
C LEU A 87 4.62 -10.13 -6.76
N ILE A 88 4.03 -10.03 -7.96
CA ILE A 88 4.67 -10.48 -9.20
C ILE A 88 5.85 -9.57 -9.57
N GLY A 89 5.73 -8.28 -9.30
CA GLY A 89 6.74 -7.28 -9.63
C GLY A 89 7.84 -7.10 -8.59
N ALA A 90 7.72 -7.73 -7.42
CA ALA A 90 8.61 -7.51 -6.28
C ALA A 90 10.09 -7.68 -6.64
N ARG A 91 10.91 -6.68 -6.33
CA ARG A 91 12.37 -6.71 -6.54
C ARG A 91 13.13 -6.62 -5.23
N GLY A 92 14.09 -7.52 -5.03
CA GLY A 92 14.90 -7.56 -3.82
C GLY A 92 14.10 -7.67 -2.53
N ASN A 93 14.77 -7.38 -1.41
CA ASN A 93 14.15 -7.44 -0.09
C ASN A 93 13.14 -6.30 0.11
N SER A 94 13.49 -5.08 -0.29
CA SER A 94 12.63 -3.90 -0.12
C SER A 94 11.33 -4.00 -0.91
N GLY A 95 11.38 -4.49 -2.15
CA GLY A 95 10.19 -4.76 -2.95
C GLY A 95 9.34 -5.90 -2.39
N THR A 96 9.98 -6.97 -1.87
CA THR A 96 9.26 -8.05 -1.20
C THR A 96 8.50 -7.53 0.02
N ILE A 97 9.13 -6.71 0.87
CA ILE A 97 8.48 -6.11 2.04
C ILE A 97 7.30 -5.21 1.61
N LEU A 98 7.48 -4.35 0.61
CA LEU A 98 6.40 -3.52 0.07
C LEU A 98 5.23 -4.37 -0.44
N ALA A 99 5.50 -5.45 -1.16
CA ALA A 99 4.46 -6.34 -1.65
C ALA A 99 3.68 -7.03 -0.51
N GLN A 100 4.33 -7.32 0.62
CA GLN A 100 3.65 -7.90 1.79
C GLN A 100 2.84 -6.86 2.56
N LEU A 101 3.28 -5.60 2.61
CA LEU A 101 2.45 -4.49 3.12
C LEU A 101 1.15 -4.38 2.29
N LEU A 102 1.28 -4.31 0.96
CA LEU A 102 0.15 -4.22 0.04
C LEU A 102 -0.78 -5.43 0.13
N ARG A 103 -0.22 -6.63 0.24
CA ARG A 103 -0.99 -7.87 0.48
C ARG A 103 -1.78 -7.81 1.78
N GLY A 104 -1.16 -7.36 2.88
CA GLY A 104 -1.82 -7.21 4.17
C GLY A 104 -2.99 -6.23 4.12
N MET A 105 -2.82 -5.09 3.44
CA MET A 105 -3.92 -4.15 3.21
C MET A 105 -5.05 -4.78 2.39
N ALA A 106 -4.72 -5.40 1.25
CA ALA A 106 -5.72 -6.03 0.39
C ALA A 106 -6.52 -7.13 1.10
N GLY A 107 -5.92 -7.85 2.05
CA GLY A 107 -6.60 -8.84 2.87
C GLY A 107 -7.75 -8.27 3.70
N VAL A 108 -7.73 -6.97 4.02
CA VAL A 108 -8.81 -6.28 4.74
C VAL A 108 -9.73 -5.54 3.77
N LEU A 109 -9.15 -4.82 2.81
CA LEU A 109 -9.90 -3.93 1.92
C LEU A 109 -10.71 -4.67 0.85
N ALA A 110 -10.39 -5.94 0.59
CA ALA A 110 -11.15 -6.79 -0.30
C ALA A 110 -12.34 -7.49 0.37
N GLU A 111 -12.48 -7.38 1.68
CA GLU A 111 -13.65 -7.86 2.41
C GLU A 111 -14.82 -6.88 2.28
N GLU A 112 -16.04 -7.40 2.32
CA GLU A 112 -17.25 -6.57 2.39
C GLU A 112 -17.16 -5.60 3.59
N PRO A 113 -17.48 -4.31 3.40
CA PRO A 113 -17.29 -3.30 4.43
C PRO A 113 -18.18 -3.51 5.67
N GLY A 114 -19.37 -4.11 5.50
CA GLY A 114 -20.38 -4.18 6.56
C GLY A 114 -20.73 -2.78 7.07
N ASP A 115 -20.80 -2.61 8.38
CA ASP A 115 -21.09 -1.32 9.02
C ASP A 115 -19.84 -0.45 9.28
N ARG A 116 -18.65 -0.87 8.81
CA ARG A 116 -17.39 -0.17 9.07
C ARG A 116 -17.21 1.02 8.13
N THR A 117 -16.79 2.15 8.69
CA THR A 117 -16.38 3.34 7.95
C THR A 117 -15.08 3.12 7.16
N GLY A 118 -14.82 3.97 6.18
CA GLY A 118 -13.54 3.95 5.43
C GLY A 118 -12.31 4.11 6.34
N ALA A 119 -12.42 4.96 7.37
CA ALA A 119 -11.35 5.18 8.35
C ALA A 119 -11.04 3.91 9.18
N GLU A 120 -12.08 3.23 9.70
CA GLU A 120 -11.91 1.98 10.45
C GLU A 120 -11.30 0.88 9.58
N ARG A 121 -11.72 0.80 8.31
CA ARG A 121 -11.17 -0.16 7.34
C ARG A 121 -9.71 0.13 7.04
N LEU A 122 -9.34 1.41 6.84
CA LEU A 122 -7.96 1.82 6.60
C LEU A 122 -7.07 1.51 7.82
N ARG A 123 -7.54 1.79 9.04
CA ARG A 123 -6.82 1.47 10.28
C ARG A 123 -6.54 -0.03 10.40
N LEU A 124 -7.55 -0.85 10.13
CA LEU A 124 -7.41 -2.31 10.15
C LEU A 124 -6.45 -2.79 9.05
N ALA A 125 -6.54 -2.22 7.84
CA ALA A 125 -5.65 -2.52 6.73
C ALA A 125 -4.18 -2.19 7.05
N LEU A 126 -3.90 -1.03 7.65
CA LEU A 126 -2.54 -0.64 8.07
C LEU A 126 -1.98 -1.57 9.15
N THR A 127 -2.84 -1.96 10.12
CA THR A 127 -2.46 -2.91 11.16
C THR A 127 -2.09 -4.27 10.55
N ARG A 128 -2.92 -4.77 9.62
CA ARG A 128 -2.63 -6.05 8.95
C ARG A 128 -1.39 -5.96 8.07
N ALA A 129 -1.20 -4.85 7.36
CA ALA A 129 0.00 -4.59 6.56
C ALA A 129 1.28 -4.69 7.40
N ALA A 130 1.33 -3.96 8.53
CA ALA A 130 2.49 -3.97 9.42
C ALA A 130 2.80 -5.38 9.95
N ALA A 131 1.77 -6.14 10.32
CA ALA A 131 1.92 -7.55 10.74
C ALA A 131 2.46 -8.43 9.60
N SER A 132 1.86 -8.36 8.40
CA SER A 132 2.28 -9.15 7.24
C SER A 132 3.72 -8.86 6.81
N ALA A 133 4.14 -7.60 6.85
CA ALA A 133 5.51 -7.21 6.54
C ALA A 133 6.53 -7.77 7.55
N ARG A 134 6.19 -7.74 8.85
CA ARG A 134 7.05 -8.33 9.90
C ARG A 134 7.12 -9.84 9.80
N GLU A 135 6.00 -10.50 9.55
CA GLU A 135 5.92 -11.97 9.35
C GLU A 135 6.76 -12.45 8.16
N ALA A 136 6.91 -11.61 7.13
CA ALA A 136 7.67 -11.96 5.93
C ALA A 136 9.20 -11.85 6.09
N VAL A 137 9.70 -11.28 7.19
CA VAL A 137 11.13 -11.09 7.43
C VAL A 137 11.59 -12.03 8.54
N ALA A 138 12.55 -12.91 8.24
CA ALA A 138 13.02 -13.93 9.19
C ALA A 138 13.62 -13.33 10.49
N HIS A 139 14.31 -12.19 10.37
CA HIS A 139 14.90 -11.46 11.50
C HIS A 139 14.55 -9.96 11.37
N PRO A 140 13.36 -9.54 11.83
CA PRO A 140 12.93 -8.16 11.71
C PRO A 140 13.80 -7.22 12.57
N VAL A 141 14.19 -6.09 12.01
CA VAL A 141 15.07 -5.10 12.67
C VAL A 141 14.33 -3.77 12.81
N GLU A 142 14.41 -3.17 13.99
CA GLU A 142 13.88 -1.81 14.24
C GLU A 142 14.78 -0.73 13.62
N GLY A 143 14.21 0.42 13.29
CA GLY A 143 14.87 1.45 12.48
C GLY A 143 14.79 1.16 10.98
N THR A 144 13.89 0.28 10.56
CA THR A 144 13.61 -0.03 9.14
C THR A 144 12.20 0.41 8.76
N VAL A 145 11.81 0.16 7.50
CA VAL A 145 10.43 0.36 7.03
C VAL A 145 9.39 -0.37 7.89
N LEU A 146 9.77 -1.44 8.60
CA LEU A 146 8.88 -2.15 9.53
C LEU A 146 8.47 -1.28 10.72
N THR A 147 9.40 -0.47 11.24
CA THR A 147 9.12 0.49 12.31
C THR A 147 8.16 1.58 11.82
N VAL A 148 8.37 2.08 10.60
CA VAL A 148 7.48 3.08 9.97
C VAL A 148 6.07 2.53 9.79
N ALA A 149 5.95 1.29 9.29
CA ALA A 149 4.65 0.64 9.11
C ALA A 149 3.91 0.44 10.44
N THR A 150 4.60 0.02 11.50
CA THR A 150 4.01 -0.07 12.85
C THR A 150 3.56 1.30 13.37
N ALA A 151 4.40 2.33 13.25
CA ALA A 151 4.07 3.67 13.72
C ALA A 151 2.85 4.25 12.96
N ALA A 152 2.73 4.00 11.65
CA ALA A 152 1.59 4.40 10.85
C ALA A 152 0.30 3.70 11.30
N ALA A 153 0.34 2.38 11.56
CA ALA A 153 -0.80 1.64 12.07
C ALA A 153 -1.27 2.13 13.45
N GLU A 154 -0.34 2.40 14.35
CA GLU A 154 -0.66 2.95 15.68
C GLU A 154 -1.21 4.36 15.62
N ALA A 155 -0.65 5.22 14.76
CA ALA A 155 -1.12 6.59 14.57
C ALA A 155 -2.58 6.63 14.09
N ALA A 156 -2.91 5.77 13.11
CA ALA A 156 -4.28 5.64 12.62
C ALA A 156 -5.28 5.28 13.74
N GLY A 157 -4.85 4.46 14.72
CA GLY A 157 -5.68 4.10 15.88
C GLY A 157 -5.85 5.18 16.94
N ARG A 158 -5.01 6.23 16.95
CA ARG A 158 -5.13 7.34 17.91
C ARG A 158 -6.09 8.44 17.45
N THR A 159 -6.33 8.56 16.16
CA THR A 159 -7.15 9.63 15.55
C THR A 159 -8.61 9.61 16.01
N GLU A 160 -9.15 8.46 16.41
CA GLU A 160 -10.53 8.34 16.93
C GLU A 160 -10.67 8.81 18.39
N ALA A 161 -9.61 8.75 19.19
CA ALA A 161 -9.65 9.14 20.61
C ALA A 161 -9.73 10.67 20.83
N GLY A 162 -9.45 11.47 19.80
CA GLY A 162 -9.47 12.94 19.87
C GLY A 162 -10.77 13.60 19.43
N ALA A 163 -11.70 12.88 18.80
CA ALA A 163 -12.94 13.44 18.25
C ALA A 163 -14.14 13.39 19.21
N GLY A 164 -13.96 12.83 20.42
CA GLY A 164 -14.99 12.74 21.47
C GLY A 164 -14.88 13.79 22.58
N ALA A 165 -13.98 14.77 22.46
CA ALA A 165 -13.79 15.84 23.43
C ALA A 165 -13.63 17.19 22.72
N GLY A 166 -14.76 17.78 22.35
CA GLY A 166 -14.85 19.12 21.76
C GLY A 166 -16.29 19.60 21.68
#